data_AF-A0A841K0J8-F1
#
_entry.id   AF-A0A841K0J8-F1
#
_cell.length_a   1.000
_cell.length_b   1.000
_cell.length_c   1.000
_cell.angle_alpha   90.00
_cell.angle_beta   90.00
_cell.angle_gamma   90.00
#
_symmetry.space_group_name_H-M   'P 1'
#
loop_
_entity.id
_entity.type
_entity.pdbx_description
1 polymer ?
#
loop_
_entity_poly.entity_id
_entity_poly.type
_entity_poly.pdbx_seq_one_letter_code
_entity_poly.pdbx_strand_id
1 'polypeptide(L)'
;MIKDLDKLYARYVTDPNVLGELLQAVSSYGAYVSRYAGHSDPEDAGQETMLRFWHKLGEYDPSRGSLKPWIKSIATNLVRNDMASLERRSTDMPGELPEPTTVSFDAIHVDLRKYTMKERAVLYWTAIDKDFSLTAQRFDCTPQELRRLLHRIKVKYNPAA
;
A
#
# COMPACT_ATOMS: atom_id res chain seq x y z
N MET A 1 -1.32 -18.04 -7.69
CA MET A 1 -1.84 -18.89 -6.60
C MET A 1 -1.31 -18.34 -5.28
N ILE A 2 -2.13 -17.65 -4.48
CA ILE A 2 -1.67 -17.12 -3.18
C ILE A 2 -1.49 -18.33 -2.27
N LYS A 3 -0.24 -18.72 -2.00
CA LYS A 3 0.09 -19.75 -1.00
C LYS A 3 -0.49 -19.32 0.34
N ASP A 4 -0.99 -20.29 1.11
CA ASP A 4 -1.44 -20.09 2.48
C ASP A 4 -0.26 -19.59 3.33
N LEU A 5 -0.23 -18.28 3.57
CA LEU A 5 0.91 -17.58 4.19
C LEU A 5 1.18 -18.05 5.61
N ASP A 6 0.13 -18.40 6.35
CA ASP A 6 0.24 -18.90 7.72
C ASP A 6 0.89 -20.29 7.73
N LYS A 7 0.51 -21.17 6.78
CA LYS A 7 1.19 -22.47 6.59
C LYS A 7 2.63 -22.33 6.15
N LEU A 8 2.92 -21.36 5.26
CA LEU A 8 4.28 -21.12 4.78
C LEU A 8 5.19 -20.62 5.91
N TYR A 9 4.68 -19.75 6.79
CA TYR A 9 5.37 -19.34 8.00
C TYR A 9 5.57 -20.49 8.99
N ALA A 10 4.55 -21.31 9.24
CA ALA A 10 4.69 -22.48 10.11
C ALA A 10 5.78 -23.44 9.59
N ARG A 11 5.89 -23.63 8.27
CA ARG A 11 6.97 -24.41 7.66
C ARG A 11 8.33 -23.74 7.83
N TYR A 12 8.43 -22.41 7.70
CA TYR A 12 9.65 -21.65 7.95
C TYR A 12 10.19 -21.85 9.38
N VAL A 13 9.31 -21.91 10.38
CA VAL A 13 9.71 -22.16 11.78
C VAL A 13 10.43 -23.51 11.93
N THR A 14 10.01 -24.52 11.16
CA THR A 14 10.62 -25.87 11.20
C THR A 14 11.76 -26.08 10.20
N ASP A 15 11.75 -25.34 9.09
CA ASP A 15 12.68 -25.50 7.96
C ASP A 15 13.08 -24.10 7.42
N PRO A 16 14.21 -23.55 7.89
CA PRO A 16 14.67 -22.23 7.44
C PRO A 16 14.91 -22.12 5.93
N ASN A 17 15.08 -23.24 5.21
CA ASN A 17 15.30 -23.22 3.76
C ASN A 17 14.11 -22.70 2.97
N VAL A 18 12.90 -22.68 3.55
CA VAL A 18 11.72 -22.10 2.88
C VAL A 18 11.64 -20.58 2.98
N LEU A 19 12.61 -19.92 3.64
CA LEU A 19 12.64 -18.48 3.75
C LEU A 19 12.53 -17.79 2.39
N GLY A 20 13.23 -18.30 1.37
CA GLY A 20 13.14 -17.74 0.01
C GLY A 20 11.73 -17.77 -0.57
N GLU A 21 10.96 -18.84 -0.32
CA GLU A 21 9.57 -18.93 -0.76
C GLU A 21 8.67 -17.94 0.01
N LEU A 22 8.92 -17.76 1.31
CA LEU A 22 8.18 -16.82 2.15
C LEU A 22 8.44 -15.37 1.72
N LEU A 23 9.71 -15.02 1.51
CA LEU A 23 10.13 -13.72 1.02
C LEU A 23 9.56 -13.43 -0.38
N GLN A 24 9.57 -14.41 -1.28
CA GLN A 24 8.95 -14.28 -2.60
C GLN A 24 7.42 -14.11 -2.52
N ALA A 25 6.75 -14.73 -1.55
CA ALA A 25 5.33 -14.50 -1.34
C ALA A 25 5.06 -13.06 -0.85
N VAL A 26 5.97 -12.50 -0.05
CA VAL A 26 5.91 -11.10 0.43
C VAL A 26 6.21 -10.09 -0.67
N SER A 27 7.14 -10.37 -1.59
CA SER A 27 7.47 -9.45 -2.70
C SER A 27 6.28 -9.18 -3.62
N SER A 28 5.29 -10.08 -3.67
CA SER A 28 4.03 -9.86 -4.39
C SER A 28 3.22 -8.64 -3.90
N TYR A 29 3.51 -8.13 -2.71
CA TYR A 29 2.94 -6.88 -2.19
C TYR A 29 3.60 -5.62 -2.79
N GLY A 30 4.68 -5.76 -3.57
CA GLY A 30 5.32 -4.63 -4.27
C GLY A 30 4.37 -3.90 -5.22
N ALA A 31 3.49 -4.63 -5.92
CA ALA A 31 2.42 -4.05 -6.72
C ALA A 31 1.41 -3.26 -5.87
N TYR A 32 1.15 -3.70 -4.63
CA TYR A 32 0.30 -2.94 -3.70
C TYR A 32 1.01 -1.65 -3.26
N VAL A 33 2.28 -1.73 -2.87
CA VAL A 33 3.04 -0.56 -2.40
C VAL A 33 3.21 0.47 -3.52
N SER A 34 3.72 0.07 -4.69
CA SER A 34 3.95 0.95 -5.86
C SER A 34 2.71 1.70 -6.34
N ARG A 35 1.51 1.11 -6.21
CA ARG A 35 0.26 1.79 -6.58
C ARG A 35 -0.06 3.00 -5.69
N TYR A 36 0.36 2.96 -4.44
CA TYR A 36 -0.02 3.97 -3.44
C TYR A 36 1.16 4.83 -2.98
N ALA A 37 2.39 4.34 -3.09
CA ALA A 37 3.61 5.11 -2.93
C ALA A 37 3.88 5.88 -4.23
N GLY A 38 4.09 7.18 -4.14
CA GLY A 38 4.06 8.03 -5.32
C GLY A 38 5.22 7.91 -6.29
N HIS A 39 6.18 6.99 -6.14
CA HIS A 39 7.40 6.92 -6.99
C HIS A 39 8.18 5.58 -7.01
N SER A 40 7.63 4.46 -6.52
CA SER A 40 8.39 3.21 -6.41
C SER A 40 7.97 2.20 -7.48
N ASP A 41 8.93 1.70 -8.27
CA ASP A 41 8.73 0.55 -9.17
C ASP A 41 8.16 -0.64 -8.37
N PRO A 42 7.17 -1.40 -8.89
CA PRO A 42 6.63 -2.58 -8.20
C PRO A 42 7.68 -3.59 -7.73
N GLU A 43 8.75 -3.78 -8.50
CA GLU A 43 9.85 -4.68 -8.16
C GLU A 43 10.65 -4.14 -6.97
N ASP A 44 11.10 -2.88 -7.04
CA ASP A 44 11.82 -2.20 -5.96
C ASP A 44 10.99 -2.15 -4.68
N ALA A 45 9.70 -1.82 -4.80
CA ALA A 45 8.77 -1.80 -3.70
C ALA A 45 8.56 -3.19 -3.08
N GLY A 46 8.58 -4.23 -3.91
CA GLY A 46 8.51 -5.63 -3.47
C GLY A 46 9.76 -6.04 -2.69
N GLN A 47 10.94 -5.67 -3.19
CA GLN A 47 12.23 -5.91 -2.53
C GLN A 47 12.32 -5.16 -1.19
N GLU A 48 11.94 -3.89 -1.15
CA GLU A 48 11.91 -3.10 0.09
C GLU A 48 10.91 -3.68 1.11
N THR A 49 9.73 -4.13 0.65
CA THR A 49 8.75 -4.81 1.52
C THR A 49 9.33 -6.10 2.10
N MET A 50 10.02 -6.88 1.27
CA MET A 50 10.70 -8.12 1.65
C MET A 50 11.79 -7.87 2.71
N LEU A 51 12.64 -6.85 2.52
CA LEU A 51 13.69 -6.47 3.47
C LEU A 51 13.09 -6.07 4.82
N ARG A 52 12.07 -5.22 4.83
CA ARG A 52 11.39 -4.81 6.08
C ARG A 52 10.70 -5.96 6.77
N PHE A 53 10.08 -6.86 6.00
CA PHE A 53 9.49 -8.07 6.53
C PHE A 53 10.54 -8.96 7.18
N TRP A 54 11.66 -9.20 6.50
CA TRP A 54 12.77 -9.99 7.03
C TRP A 54 13.28 -9.44 8.37
N HIS A 55 13.54 -8.13 8.44
CA HIS A 55 13.98 -7.48 9.68
C HIS A 55 13.00 -7.62 10.84
N LYS A 56 11.69 -7.68 10.54
CA LYS A 56 10.63 -7.80 11.55
C LYS A 56 10.16 -9.23 11.77
N LEU A 57 10.67 -10.21 11.01
CA LEU A 57 10.13 -11.56 10.99
C LEU A 57 10.16 -12.22 12.38
N GLY A 58 11.19 -11.93 13.17
CA GLY A 58 11.31 -12.39 14.56
C GLY A 58 10.32 -11.74 15.54
N GLU A 59 9.65 -10.66 15.15
CA GLU A 59 8.62 -9.98 15.96
C GLU A 59 7.20 -10.51 15.65
N TYR A 60 7.04 -11.34 14.62
CA TYR A 60 5.73 -11.86 14.27
C TYR A 60 5.26 -12.90 15.29
N ASP A 61 4.07 -12.65 15.84
CA ASP A 61 3.39 -13.54 16.77
C ASP A 61 2.09 -14.08 16.15
N PRO A 62 2.07 -15.36 15.74
CA PRO A 62 0.87 -16.01 15.17
C PRO A 62 -0.35 -16.00 16.09
N SER A 63 -0.16 -15.89 17.42
CA SER A 63 -1.28 -15.85 18.38
C SER A 63 -2.06 -14.54 18.31
N ARG A 64 -1.46 -13.48 17.77
CA ARG A 64 -2.06 -12.14 17.63
C ARG A 64 -2.81 -11.95 16.32
N GLY A 65 -2.72 -12.90 15.38
CA GLY A 65 -3.44 -12.88 14.12
C GLY A 65 -2.64 -13.46 12.96
N SER A 66 -3.30 -13.56 11.79
CA SER A 66 -2.67 -14.12 10.60
C SER A 66 -1.57 -13.22 10.02
N LEU A 67 -0.65 -13.86 9.28
CA LEU A 67 0.52 -13.23 8.70
C LEU A 67 0.13 -12.20 7.63
N LYS A 68 -0.96 -12.46 6.90
CA LYS A 68 -1.42 -11.60 5.80
C LYS A 68 -1.76 -10.16 6.25
N PRO A 69 -2.62 -9.93 7.27
CA PRO A 69 -2.81 -8.62 7.88
C PRO A 69 -1.53 -7.97 8.38
N TRP A 70 -0.61 -8.76 8.95
CA TRP A 70 0.66 -8.26 9.47
C TRP A 70 1.60 -7.78 8.36
N ILE A 71 1.78 -8.55 7.28
CA ILE A 71 2.50 -8.13 6.06
C ILE A 71 1.86 -6.88 5.47
N LYS A 72 0.52 -6.85 5.41
CA LYS A 72 -0.21 -5.66 4.94
C LYS A 72 0.11 -4.43 5.78
N SER A 73 0.29 -4.57 7.09
CA SER A 73 0.71 -3.46 7.97
C SER A 73 2.12 -2.95 7.63
N ILE A 74 3.05 -3.85 7.30
CA ILE A 74 4.42 -3.49 6.89
C ILE A 74 4.39 -2.72 5.57
N ALA A 75 3.70 -3.26 4.56
CA ALA A 75 3.49 -2.61 3.27
C ALA A 75 2.78 -1.25 3.42
N THR A 76 1.81 -1.16 4.35
CA THR A 76 1.08 0.08 4.64
C THR A 76 1.98 1.16 5.23
N ASN A 77 2.86 0.76 6.15
CA ASN A 77 3.84 1.66 6.74
C ASN A 77 4.85 2.16 5.70
N LEU A 78 5.22 1.33 4.73
CA LEU A 78 6.09 1.73 3.62
C LEU A 78 5.43 2.81 2.76
N VAL A 79 4.20 2.57 2.30
CA VAL A 79 3.42 3.57 1.56
C VAL A 79 3.30 4.89 2.33
N ARG A 80 3.03 4.82 3.64
CA ARG A 80 2.94 6.02 4.50
C ARG A 80 4.25 6.81 4.51
N ASN A 81 5.39 6.13 4.65
CA ASN A 81 6.70 6.77 4.71
C ASN A 81 7.07 7.42 3.37
N ASP A 82 6.76 6.76 2.26
CA ASP A 82 7.04 7.28 0.93
C ASP A 82 6.18 8.51 0.61
N MET A 83 4.89 8.47 0.95
CA MET A 83 4.00 9.63 0.81
C MET A 83 4.49 10.82 1.65
N ALA A 84 4.87 10.60 2.91
CA ALA A 84 5.42 11.65 3.76
C ALA A 84 6.77 12.20 3.24
N SER A 85 7.57 11.36 2.58
CA SER A 85 8.84 11.75 1.95
C SER A 85 8.61 12.59 0.69
N LEU A 86 7.59 12.25 -0.10
CA LEU A 86 7.21 13.01 -1.28
C LEU A 86 6.61 14.37 -0.93
N GLU A 87 5.76 14.45 0.09
CA GLU A 87 5.21 15.72 0.57
C GLU A 87 6.34 16.68 0.98
N ARG A 88 7.31 16.22 1.77
CA ARG A 88 8.49 17.03 2.16
C ARG A 88 9.31 17.50 0.96
N ARG A 89 9.55 16.64 -0.03
CA ARG A 89 10.27 17.01 -1.26
C ARG A 89 9.49 18.00 -2.12
N SER A 90 8.15 17.91 -2.15
CA SER A 90 7.29 18.82 -2.91
C SER A 90 7.21 20.22 -2.31
N THR A 91 7.37 20.35 -0.98
CA THR A 91 7.44 21.65 -0.31
C THR A 91 8.81 22.32 -0.46
N ASP A 92 9.88 21.54 -0.68
CA ASP A 92 11.25 22.04 -0.77
C ASP A 92 11.72 22.35 -2.21
N MET A 93 11.00 21.90 -3.25
CA MET A 93 11.31 22.23 -4.65
C MET A 93 10.07 22.70 -5.44
N PRO A 94 10.07 23.92 -6.01
CA PRO A 94 9.11 24.34 -7.04
C PRO A 94 9.55 23.80 -8.41
N GLY A 95 9.71 22.48 -8.54
CA GLY A 95 10.24 21.83 -9.73
C GLY A 95 9.62 20.46 -9.98
N GLU A 96 9.27 20.22 -11.24
CA GLU A 96 8.63 19.06 -11.86
C GLU A 96 8.64 17.73 -11.07
N LEU A 97 7.42 17.20 -10.83
CA LEU A 97 7.23 15.85 -10.30
C LEU A 97 7.77 14.83 -11.33
N PRO A 98 8.56 13.82 -10.93
CA PRO A 98 9.10 12.85 -11.88
C PRO A 98 7.99 12.00 -12.53
N GLU A 99 8.23 11.57 -13.77
CA GLU A 99 7.22 10.88 -14.58
C GLU A 99 6.98 9.44 -14.07
N PRO A 100 5.72 9.06 -13.78
CA PRO A 100 5.40 7.76 -13.22
C PRO A 100 5.37 6.64 -14.27
N THR A 101 6.17 5.60 -14.05
CA THR A 101 6.28 4.40 -14.88
C THR A 101 5.02 3.52 -14.81
N THR A 102 4.54 3.05 -15.97
CA THR A 102 3.31 2.25 -16.11
C THR A 102 3.58 0.74 -16.01
N VAL A 103 2.96 0.01 -15.08
CA VAL A 103 3.00 -1.46 -15.01
C VAL A 103 1.62 -2.07 -14.68
N SER A 104 1.26 -3.18 -15.35
CA SER A 104 -0.09 -3.79 -15.57
C SER A 104 -0.68 -4.63 -14.41
N PHE A 105 -2.00 -4.91 -14.46
CA PHE A 105 -2.90 -5.11 -13.31
C PHE A 105 -4.14 -6.00 -13.62
N ASP A 106 -4.21 -7.26 -13.22
CA ASP A 106 -5.52 -7.97 -13.19
C ASP A 106 -5.97 -8.04 -11.72
N ALA A 107 -7.04 -7.44 -11.19
CA ALA A 107 -8.25 -6.82 -11.72
C ALA A 107 -8.65 -5.62 -10.83
N ILE A 108 -9.34 -4.63 -11.42
CA ILE A 108 -9.62 -3.25 -10.93
C ILE A 108 -8.50 -2.26 -11.26
N HIS A 109 -8.17 -2.08 -12.54
CA HIS A 109 -7.43 -0.90 -13.03
C HIS A 109 -8.23 0.38 -12.72
N VAL A 110 -8.22 0.84 -11.47
CA VAL A 110 -8.38 2.26 -11.22
C VAL A 110 -7.04 2.84 -11.65
N ASP A 111 -7.01 3.41 -12.86
CA ASP A 111 -5.87 4.17 -13.31
C ASP A 111 -5.62 5.30 -12.30
N LEU A 112 -4.73 5.07 -11.33
CA LEU A 112 -4.50 6.02 -10.25
C LEU A 112 -3.88 7.33 -10.80
N ARG A 113 -3.38 7.34 -12.05
CA ARG A 113 -2.79 8.51 -12.73
C ARG A 113 -3.75 9.68 -12.82
N LYS A 114 -5.03 9.41 -13.09
CA LYS A 114 -6.04 10.46 -13.22
C LYS A 114 -6.29 11.19 -11.91
N TYR A 115 -5.97 10.58 -10.76
CA TYR A 115 -6.20 11.14 -9.44
C TYR A 115 -4.99 11.96 -8.96
N THR A 116 -5.26 13.10 -8.32
CA THR A 116 -4.25 13.89 -7.61
C THR A 116 -3.67 13.09 -6.43
N MET A 117 -2.50 13.49 -5.92
CA MET A 117 -1.88 12.85 -4.76
C MET A 117 -2.82 12.78 -3.55
N LYS A 118 -3.57 13.86 -3.30
CA LYS A 118 -4.60 13.91 -2.24
C LYS A 118 -5.73 12.92 -2.49
N GLU A 119 -6.20 12.80 -3.73
CA GLU A 119 -7.27 11.85 -4.11
C GLU A 119 -6.79 10.38 -3.98
N ARG A 120 -5.54 10.07 -4.35
CA ARG A 120 -4.95 8.72 -4.17
C ARG A 120 -4.82 8.36 -2.70
N ALA A 121 -4.31 9.29 -1.89
CA ALA A 121 -4.14 9.08 -0.47
C ALA A 121 -5.50 8.86 0.23
N VAL A 122 -6.54 9.61 -0.17
CA VAL A 122 -7.90 9.42 0.33
C VAL A 122 -8.48 8.05 -0.06
N LEU A 123 -8.34 7.64 -1.33
CA LEU A 123 -8.77 6.32 -1.81
C LEU A 123 -8.03 5.18 -1.08
N TYR A 124 -6.74 5.37 -0.81
CA TYR A 124 -5.90 4.44 -0.08
C TYR A 124 -6.36 4.25 1.38
N TRP A 125 -6.42 5.34 2.15
CA TRP A 125 -6.75 5.26 3.58
C TRP A 125 -8.19 4.82 3.80
N THR A 126 -9.14 5.23 2.95
CA THR A 126 -10.53 4.75 3.02
C THR A 126 -10.66 3.26 2.74
N ALA A 127 -9.86 2.70 1.83
CA ALA A 127 -9.86 1.26 1.55
C ALA A 127 -9.20 0.42 2.66
N ILE A 128 -8.36 1.04 3.50
CA ILE A 128 -7.65 0.38 4.61
C ILE A 128 -8.41 0.49 5.92
N ASP A 129 -8.76 1.71 6.32
CA ASP A 129 -9.32 2.00 7.64
C ASP A 129 -10.71 1.39 7.79
N LYS A 130 -11.44 1.17 6.68
CA LYS A 130 -12.86 0.77 6.66
C LYS A 130 -13.79 1.69 7.47
N ASP A 131 -13.26 2.74 8.09
CA ASP A 131 -13.92 3.79 8.84
C ASP A 131 -13.47 5.16 8.30
N PHE A 132 -14.45 5.91 7.80
CA PHE A 132 -14.24 7.24 7.24
C PHE A 132 -13.76 8.26 8.28
N SER A 133 -14.00 8.02 9.55
CA SER A 133 -13.66 8.96 10.63
C SER A 133 -12.14 9.07 10.84
N LEU A 134 -11.45 7.92 10.82
CA LEU A 134 -10.00 7.86 10.94
C LEU A 134 -9.30 8.45 9.73
N THR A 135 -9.82 8.17 8.53
CA THR A 135 -9.27 8.78 7.32
C THR A 135 -9.54 10.29 7.30
N ALA A 136 -10.72 10.75 7.73
CA ALA A 136 -11.06 12.17 7.75
C ALA A 136 -10.16 12.96 8.71
N GLN A 137 -9.90 12.40 9.90
CA GLN A 137 -8.94 12.97 10.86
C GLN A 137 -7.53 13.12 10.25
N ARG A 138 -7.07 12.14 9.46
CA ARG A 138 -5.74 12.20 8.81
C ARG A 138 -5.62 13.30 7.76
N PHE A 139 -6.71 13.67 7.11
CA PHE A 139 -6.74 14.71 6.08
C PHE A 139 -7.20 16.07 6.61
N ASP A 140 -7.31 16.21 7.93
CA ASP A 140 -7.83 17.39 8.62
C ASP A 140 -9.17 17.85 8.02
N CYS A 141 -10.07 16.88 7.81
CA CYS A 141 -11.40 17.14 7.26
C CYS A 141 -12.47 16.36 8.03
N THR A 142 -13.72 16.70 7.77
CA THR A 142 -14.87 15.98 8.32
C THR A 142 -15.18 14.71 7.51
N PRO A 143 -15.80 13.68 8.13
CA PRO A 143 -16.25 12.49 7.40
C PRO A 143 -17.22 12.83 6.26
N GLN A 144 -18.00 13.90 6.39
CA GLN A 144 -18.90 14.41 5.35
C GLN A 144 -18.12 14.96 4.14
N GLU A 145 -17.06 15.72 4.38
CA GLU A 145 -16.18 16.25 3.32
C GLU A 145 -15.41 15.13 2.63
N LEU A 146 -14.95 14.13 3.38
CA LEU A 146 -14.31 12.94 2.83
C LEU A 146 -15.27 12.16 1.93
N ARG A 147 -16.52 11.93 2.36
CA ARG A 147 -17.56 11.29 1.53
C ARG A 147 -17.88 12.10 0.27
N ARG A 148 -17.98 13.43 0.39
CA ARG A 148 -18.18 14.33 -0.75
C ARG A 148 -17.00 14.27 -1.71
N LEU A 149 -15.77 14.20 -1.21
CA LEU A 149 -14.57 14.06 -2.03
C LEU A 149 -14.58 12.71 -2.76
N LEU A 150 -14.84 11.60 -2.07
CA LEU A 150 -14.99 10.28 -2.69
C LEU A 150 -16.09 10.23 -3.75
N HIS A 151 -17.24 10.87 -3.47
CA HIS A 151 -18.32 10.99 -4.44
C HIS A 151 -17.89 11.80 -5.66
N ARG A 152 -17.23 12.95 -5.46
CA ARG A 152 -16.72 13.80 -6.54
C ARG A 152 -15.67 13.07 -7.38
N ILE A 153 -14.77 12.33 -6.73
CA ILE A 153 -13.81 11.43 -7.35
C ILE A 153 -14.54 10.38 -8.20
N LYS A 154 -15.59 9.73 -7.67
CA LYS A 154 -16.39 8.74 -8.41
C LYS A 154 -17.06 9.36 -9.64
N VAL A 155 -17.71 10.51 -9.50
CA VAL A 155 -18.39 11.23 -10.59
C VAL A 155 -17.39 11.71 -11.65
N LYS A 156 -16.27 12.30 -11.23
CA LYS A 156 -15.21 12.84 -12.11
C LYS A 156 -14.57 11.75 -12.98
N TYR A 157 -14.43 10.54 -12.45
CA TYR A 157 -13.65 9.49 -13.09
C TYR A 157 -14.44 8.23 -13.47
N ASN A 158 -15.75 8.22 -13.22
CA ASN A 158 -16.74 7.24 -13.70
C ASN A 158 -18.11 7.90 -13.89
N PRO A 159 -18.31 8.69 -14.97
CA PRO A 159 -19.53 9.49 -15.18
C PRO A 159 -20.77 8.68 -15.59
N ALA A 160 -20.65 7.36 -15.78
CA ALA A 160 -21.73 6.48 -16.24
C ALA A 160 -22.35 5.60 -15.14
N ALA A 161 -22.13 5.92 -13.86
CA ALA A 161 -22.58 5.12 -12.70
C ALA A 161 -23.57 5.85 -11.78
#